data_AF-A0A387AT30-F1
#
_entry.id   AF-A0A387AT30-F1
#
_cell.length_a   1.000
_cell.length_b   1.000
_cell.length_c   1.000
_cell.angle_alpha   90.00
_cell.angle_beta   90.00
_cell.angle_gamma   90.00
#
_symmetry.space_group_name_H-M   'P 1'
#
loop_
_entity.id
_entity.type
_entity.pdbx_description
1 polymer ?
#
loop_
_entity_poly.entity_id
_entity_poly.type
_entity_poly.pdbx_seq_one_letter_code
_entity_poly.pdbx_strand_id
1 'polypeptide(L)'
;MHKHGDYSRDEVVNVIEQLSKNNLITGNILWGSNKPVKIFPGQLTMDGQDFLNKIRDNNAWKKIKKCLYTIPNFSLKILENVAARTISNEIHRYY
;
A
#
# COMPACT_ATOMS: atom_id res chain seq x y z
N MET A 1 14.30 -24.76 7.32
CA MET A 1 13.92 -23.35 7.12
C MET A 1 12.47 -23.30 6.65
N HIS A 2 11.54 -22.87 7.49
CA HIS A 2 10.13 -22.74 7.07
C HIS A 2 9.98 -21.47 6.22
N LYS A 3 9.52 -21.63 4.98
CA LYS A 3 9.20 -20.51 4.09
C LYS A 3 7.85 -19.92 4.52
N HIS A 4 7.81 -18.62 4.76
CA HIS A 4 6.58 -17.85 4.91
C HIS A 4 6.29 -17.15 3.57
N GLY A 5 5.84 -17.92 2.57
CA GLY A 5 5.61 -17.42 1.21
C GLY A 5 6.90 -17.15 0.41
N ASP A 6 6.76 -16.38 -0.67
CA ASP A 6 7.84 -16.00 -1.58
C ASP A 6 8.68 -14.81 -1.09
N TYR A 7 8.36 -14.26 0.09
CA TYR A 7 9.01 -13.06 0.64
C TYR A 7 10.04 -13.43 1.71
N SER A 8 11.16 -12.70 1.69
CA SER A 8 12.19 -12.74 2.73
C SER A 8 11.69 -12.09 4.02
N ARG A 9 12.32 -12.46 5.15
CA ARG A 9 12.01 -11.88 6.46
C ARG A 9 12.23 -10.37 6.49
N ASP A 10 13.27 -9.88 5.80
CA ASP A 10 13.61 -8.46 5.74
C ASP A 10 12.57 -7.66 4.95
N GLU A 11 12.02 -8.24 3.87
CA GLU A 11 10.91 -7.63 3.14
C GLU A 11 9.66 -7.50 4.02
N VAL A 12 9.32 -8.54 4.78
CA VAL A 12 8.18 -8.50 5.72
C VAL A 12 8.41 -7.46 6.81
N VAL A 13 9.62 -7.39 7.37
CA VAL A 13 9.99 -6.39 8.38
C VAL A 13 9.82 -4.98 7.84
N ASN A 14 10.39 -4.70 6.67
CA ASN A 14 10.30 -3.39 6.03
C ASN A 14 8.84 -2.96 5.79
N VAL A 15 7.99 -3.88 5.31
CA VAL A 15 6.57 -3.58 5.10
C VAL A 15 5.85 -3.29 6.42
N ILE A 16 6.06 -4.11 7.46
CA ILE A 16 5.42 -3.89 8.76
C ILE A 16 5.85 -2.57 9.39
N GLU A 17 7.13 -2.17 9.28
CA GLU A 17 7.60 -0.87 9.76
C GLU A 17 6.93 0.29 9.03
N GLN A 18 6.81 0.20 7.70
CA GLN A 18 6.15 1.24 6.91
C GLN A 18 4.65 1.36 7.24
N LEU A 19 3.94 0.24 7.36
CA LEU A 19 2.52 0.24 7.71
C LEU A 19 2.29 0.75 9.13
N SER A 20 3.13 0.34 10.09
CA SER A 20 3.08 0.78 11.49
C SER A 20 3.38 2.28 11.61
N LYS A 21 4.42 2.77 10.92
CA LYS A 21 4.82 4.19 10.90
C LYS A 21 3.71 5.11 10.36
N ASN A 22 2.88 4.61 9.45
CA ASN A 22 1.76 5.35 8.88
C ASN A 22 0.43 5.08 9.60
N ASN A 23 0.45 4.44 10.77
CA ASN A 23 -0.75 4.11 11.56
C ASN A 23 -1.79 3.29 10.79
N LEU A 24 -1.36 2.45 9.84
CA LEU A 24 -2.26 1.59 9.05
C LEU A 24 -2.49 0.23 9.72
N ILE A 25 -1.58 -0.19 10.59
CA ILE A 25 -1.71 -1.40 11.42
C ILE A 25 -1.33 -1.09 12.86
N THR A 26 -1.85 -1.89 13.79
CA THR A 26 -1.41 -1.91 15.20
C THR A 26 -0.18 -2.80 15.43
N GLY A 27 0.28 -3.47 14.38
CA GLY A 27 1.44 -4.36 14.41
C GLY A 27 2.76 -3.61 14.57
N ASN A 28 3.76 -4.31 15.09
CA ASN A 28 5.10 -3.78 15.34
C ASN A 28 6.15 -4.89 15.33
N ILE A 29 7.43 -4.51 15.24
CA ILE A 29 8.56 -5.44 15.33
C ILE A 29 9.24 -5.26 16.68
N LEU A 30 9.49 -6.37 17.35
CA LEU A 30 10.37 -6.42 18.50
C LEU A 30 11.80 -6.63 18.03
N TRP A 31 12.64 -5.64 18.30
CA TRP A 31 14.05 -5.62 17.97
C TRP A 31 14.91 -6.11 19.14
N GLY A 32 15.99 -6.82 18.83
CA GLY A 32 17.00 -7.23 19.80
C GLY A 32 18.35 -7.41 19.11
N SER A 33 19.41 -6.81 19.65
CA SER A 33 20.75 -6.80 19.04
C SER A 33 20.73 -6.41 17.55
N ASN A 34 19.96 -5.37 17.22
CA ASN A 34 19.75 -4.86 15.86
C ASN A 34 19.22 -5.91 14.85
N LYS A 35 18.50 -6.92 15.35
CA LYS A 35 17.84 -7.94 14.53
C LYS A 35 16.37 -8.05 14.92
N PRO A 36 15.47 -8.31 13.95
CA PRO A 36 14.04 -8.49 14.22
C PRO A 36 13.83 -9.81 14.95
N VAL A 37 13.57 -9.76 16.26
CA VAL A 37 13.38 -10.94 17.12
C VAL A 37 12.00 -11.55 16.89
N LYS A 38 10.96 -10.70 16.87
CA LYS A 38 9.57 -11.12 16.69
C LYS A 38 8.81 -10.08 15.88
N ILE A 39 8.00 -10.54 14.93
CA ILE A 39 7.14 -9.70 14.09
C ILE A 39 5.71 -9.90 14.61
N PHE A 40 5.08 -8.82 15.06
CA PHE A 40 3.67 -8.82 15.47
C PHE A 40 2.85 -8.20 14.34
N PRO A 41 2.02 -8.98 13.64
CA PRO A 41 1.24 -8.46 12.52
C PRO A 41 0.15 -7.47 12.95
N GLY A 42 -0.31 -7.56 14.20
CA GLY A 42 -1.39 -6.72 14.72
C GLY A 42 -2.69 -6.85 13.92
N GLN A 43 -3.50 -5.80 13.96
CA GLN A 43 -4.73 -5.63 13.19
C GLN A 43 -4.64 -4.37 12.32
N LEU A 44 -5.50 -4.25 11.31
CA LEU A 44 -5.68 -2.98 10.61
C LEU A 44 -6.30 -1.95 11.56
N THR A 45 -5.84 -0.71 11.49
CA THR A 45 -6.53 0.43 12.09
C THR A 45 -7.73 0.81 11.21
N MET A 46 -8.57 1.76 11.68
CA MET A 46 -9.63 2.32 10.84
C MET A 46 -9.06 2.94 9.55
N ASP A 47 -7.99 3.73 9.66
CA ASP A 47 -7.29 4.32 8.51
C ASP A 47 -6.70 3.25 7.59
N GLY A 48 -6.14 2.18 8.17
CA GLY A 48 -5.64 1.02 7.44
C GLY A 48 -6.74 0.31 6.66
N GLN A 49 -7.91 0.16 7.24
CA GLN A 49 -9.05 -0.48 6.61
C GLN A 49 -9.62 0.39 5.48
N ASP A 50 -9.72 1.71 5.68
CA ASP A 50 -10.12 2.66 4.65
C ASP A 50 -9.12 2.73 3.50
N PHE A 51 -7.82 2.78 3.81
CA PHE A 51 -6.76 2.70 2.81
C PHE A 51 -6.85 1.41 2.00
N LEU A 52 -6.99 0.27 2.70
CA LEU A 52 -7.14 -1.03 2.06
C LEU A 52 -8.38 -1.07 1.16
N ASN A 53 -9.52 -0.52 1.61
CA ASN A 53 -10.74 -0.44 0.81
C ASN A 53 -10.56 0.44 -0.43
N LYS A 54 -9.86 1.58 -0.32
CA LYS A 54 -9.57 2.47 -1.46
C LYS A 54 -8.67 1.81 -2.51
N ILE A 55 -7.65 1.06 -2.10
CA ILE A 55 -6.77 0.35 -3.05
C ILE A 55 -7.41 -0.95 -3.58
N ARG A 56 -8.32 -1.57 -2.81
CA ARG A 56 -9.10 -2.75 -3.23
C ARG A 56 -10.27 -2.37 -4.11
N ASP A 57 -10.72 -1.12 -4.10
CA ASP A 57 -11.65 -0.60 -5.10
C ASP A 57 -10.95 -0.59 -6.46
N ASN A 58 -11.06 -1.75 -7.09
CA ASN A 58 -10.45 -2.08 -8.35
C ASN A 58 -10.89 -1.11 -9.46
N ASN A 59 -11.98 -0.36 -9.31
CA ASN A 59 -12.48 0.49 -10.39
C ASN A 59 -11.60 1.71 -10.63
N ALA A 60 -11.25 2.45 -9.58
CA ALA A 60 -10.36 3.61 -9.72
C ALA A 60 -8.95 3.18 -10.14
N TRP A 61 -8.40 2.14 -9.49
CA TRP A 61 -7.06 1.65 -9.81
C TRP A 61 -6.97 1.02 -11.20
N LYS A 62 -8.02 0.31 -11.66
CA LYS A 62 -8.10 -0.21 -13.03
C LYS A 62 -8.22 0.91 -14.07
N LYS A 63 -8.95 1.99 -13.78
CA LYS A 63 -9.02 3.18 -14.63
C LYS A 63 -7.65 3.85 -14.75
N ILE A 64 -6.95 4.06 -13.63
CA ILE A 64 -5.59 4.62 -13.60
C ILE A 64 -4.63 3.74 -14.40
N LYS A 65 -4.60 2.42 -14.13
CA LYS A 65 -3.77 1.48 -14.90
C LYS A 65 -4.12 1.52 -16.39
N LYS A 66 -5.39 1.52 -16.76
CA LYS A 66 -5.81 1.60 -18.18
C LYS A 66 -5.29 2.86 -18.87
N CYS A 67 -5.30 4.01 -18.20
CA CYS A 67 -4.73 5.25 -18.73
C CYS A 67 -3.20 5.22 -18.87
N LEU A 68 -2.51 4.47 -18.01
CA LEU A 68 -1.04 4.41 -18.00
C LEU A 68 -0.48 3.33 -18.91
N TYR A 69 -1.19 2.22 -19.14
CA TYR A 69 -0.79 1.15 -20.04
C TYR A 69 -0.61 1.62 -21.50
N THR A 70 -1.21 2.75 -21.88
CA THR A 70 -1.04 3.35 -23.22
C THR A 70 0.22 4.22 -23.33
N ILE A 71 0.97 4.44 -22.25
CA ILE A 71 2.15 5.31 -22.20
C ILE A 71 3.35 4.48 -21.69
N PRO A 72 4.22 3.95 -22.57
CA PRO A 72 5.46 3.32 -22.09
C PRO A 72 6.38 4.35 -21.42
N ASN A 73 7.08 3.93 -20.36
CA ASN A 73 8.08 4.73 -19.62
C ASN A 73 7.58 6.05 -19.02
N PHE A 74 6.43 6.04 -18.34
CA PHE A 74 5.95 7.23 -17.64
C PHE A 74 6.75 7.50 -16.36
N SER A 75 6.97 8.78 -16.06
CA SER A 75 7.58 9.23 -14.80
C SER A 75 6.59 9.16 -13.64
N LEU A 76 7.09 9.09 -12.41
CA LEU A 76 6.25 9.11 -11.19
C LEU A 76 5.30 10.32 -11.16
N LYS A 77 5.77 11.47 -11.63
CA LYS A 77 4.96 12.71 -11.75
C LYS A 77 3.76 12.55 -12.68
N ILE A 78 3.87 11.74 -13.74
CA ILE A 78 2.74 11.45 -14.64
C ILE A 78 1.72 10.56 -13.93
N LEU A 79 2.18 9.54 -13.18
CA LEU A 79 1.31 8.69 -12.37
C LEU A 79 0.51 9.50 -11.34
N GLU A 80 1.18 10.40 -10.62
CA GLU A 80 0.53 11.28 -9.63
C GLU A 80 -0.56 12.16 -10.27
N ASN A 81 -0.24 12.80 -11.42
CA ASN A 81 -1.19 13.64 -12.14
C ASN A 81 -2.41 12.86 -12.67
N VAL A 82 -2.20 11.66 -13.20
CA VAL A 82 -3.29 10.80 -13.72
C VAL A 82 -4.17 10.29 -12.57
N ALA A 83 -3.56 9.92 -11.45
CA ALA A 83 -4.29 9.50 -10.26
C ALA A 83 -5.17 10.63 -9.72
N ALA A 84 -4.61 11.83 -9.54
CA ALA A 84 -5.34 13.01 -9.05
C ALA A 84 -6.53 13.35 -9.96
N ARG A 85 -6.32 13.39 -11.28
CA ARG A 85 -7.39 13.65 -12.26
C ARG A 85 -8.47 12.58 -12.25
N THR A 86 -8.09 11.31 -12.11
CA THR A 86 -9.06 10.20 -12.07
C THR A 86 -9.93 10.32 -10.82
N ILE A 87 -9.33 10.61 -9.66
CA ILE A 87 -10.06 10.83 -8.40
C ILE A 87 -11.02 12.02 -8.50
N SER A 88 -10.55 13.16 -9.02
CA SER A 88 -11.40 14.35 -9.22
C SER A 88 -12.60 14.06 -10.13
N ASN A 89 -12.39 13.29 -11.21
CA ASN A 89 -13.46 12.93 -12.13
C ASN A 89 -14.50 11.97 -11.51
N GLU A 90 -14.10 11.11 -10.59
CA GLU A 90 -15.06 10.26 -9.87
C GLU A 90 -15.87 11.10 -8.87
N ILE A 91 -15.24 12.03 -8.14
CA ILE A 91 -15.95 12.93 -7.20
C ILE A 91 -17.01 13.77 -7.93
N HIS A 92 -16.68 14.33 -9.09
CA HIS A 92 -17.61 15.12 -9.91
C HIS A 92 -18.77 14.31 -10.53
N ARG A 93 -18.73 12.97 -10.52
CA ARG A 93 -19.86 12.15 -11.00
C ARG A 93 -20.90 11.86 -9.92
N TYR A 94 -20.59 12.11 -8.65
CA TYR A 94 -21.50 11.89 -7.52
C TYR A 94 -22.27 13.15 -7.08
N TYR A 95 -21.98 14.31 -7.69
CA TYR A 95 -22.67 15.59 -7.52
C TYR A 95 -23.15 16.10 -8.87
#